data_AF-A0A954JDW5-F1
#
_entry.id   AF-A0A954JDW5-F1
#
_cell.length_a   1.000
_cell.length_b   1.000
_cell.length_c   1.000
_cell.angle_alpha   90.00
_cell.angle_beta   90.00
_cell.angle_gamma   90.00
#
_symmetry.space_group_name_H-M   'P 1'
#
loop_
_entity.id
_entity.type
_entity.pdbx_description
1 polymer ?
#
loop_
_entity_poly.entity_id
_entity_poly.type
_entity_poly.pdbx_seq_one_letter_code
_entity_poly.pdbx_strand_id
1 'polypeptide(L)' 'RDWKYIYWPYDEEGCEPTEELYHIAQDPLELKNLIDDPKHADDLIRLRMAYDYQLADWQGSGAPHHGYPALAQKFKRVN' A
#
# COMPACT_ATOMS: atom_id res chain seq x y z
N ARG A 1 4.04 -10.37 -12.15
CA ARG A 1 3.57 -10.19 -10.75
C ARG A 1 2.06 -10.09 -10.88
N ASP A 2 1.32 -10.92 -10.17
CA ASP A 2 -0.08 -11.20 -10.53
C ASP A 2 -1.09 -10.41 -9.69
N TRP A 3 -0.58 -9.75 -8.65
CA TRP A 3 -1.36 -8.98 -7.70
C TRP A 3 -0.81 -7.57 -7.54
N LYS A 4 -1.71 -6.64 -7.25
CA LYS A 4 -1.42 -5.25 -6.90
C LYS A 4 -2.08 -4.93 -5.57
N TYR A 5 -1.37 -4.18 -4.75
CA TYR A 5 -1.85 -3.64 -3.49
C TYR A 5 -1.51 -2.16 -3.44
N ILE A 6 -2.46 -1.34 -2.99
CA ILE A 6 -2.29 0.10 -2.81
C ILE A 6 -2.70 0.47 -1.39
N TYR A 7 -1.91 1.32 -0.75
CA TYR A 7 -2.30 2.05 0.44
C TYR A 7 -2.36 3.54 0.11
N TRP A 8 -3.53 4.13 0.29
CA TRP A 8 -3.79 5.55 0.16
C TRP A 8 -3.76 6.17 1.57
N PRO A 9 -2.68 6.84 1.97
CA PRO A 9 -2.52 7.35 3.33
C PRO A 9 -3.25 8.66 3.62
N TYR A 10 -3.92 9.24 2.62
CA TYR A 10 -4.52 10.57 2.75
C TYR A 10 -5.71 10.53 3.72
N ASP A 11 -5.60 11.28 4.81
CA ASP A 11 -6.54 11.35 5.93
C ASP A 11 -7.06 12.77 6.21
N GLU A 12 -6.84 13.70 5.27
CA GLU A 12 -7.32 15.07 5.35
C GLU A 12 -8.66 15.24 4.59
N GLU A 13 -9.31 16.40 4.78
CA GLU A 13 -10.53 16.79 4.04
C GLU A 13 -11.70 15.80 4.14
N GLY A 14 -11.78 15.04 5.23
CA GLY A 14 -12.83 14.03 5.44
C GLY A 14 -12.60 12.73 4.67
N CYS A 15 -11.41 12.52 4.13
CA CYS A 15 -10.95 11.22 3.66
C CYS A 15 -10.40 10.39 4.82
N GLU A 16 -10.53 9.07 4.71
CA GLU A 16 -9.90 8.12 5.62
C GLU A 16 -8.85 7.31 4.84
N PRO A 17 -7.72 6.92 5.47
CA PRO A 17 -6.76 6.03 4.85
C PRO A 17 -7.44 4.76 4.33
N THR A 18 -7.16 4.42 3.08
CA THR A 18 -7.86 3.34 2.37
C THR A 18 -6.87 2.37 1.74
N GLU A 19 -7.22 1.09 1.72
CA GLU A 19 -6.45 0.03 1.08
C GLU A 19 -7.21 -0.58 -0.09
N GLU A 20 -6.48 -1.00 -1.12
CA GLU A 20 -7.04 -1.67 -2.28
C GLU A 20 -6.21 -2.90 -2.66
N LEU A 21 -6.88 -3.95 -3.12
CA LEU A 21 -6.27 -5.21 -3.56
C LEU A 21 -6.85 -5.63 -4.92
N TYR A 22 -5.99 -5.92 -5.88
CA TYR A 22 -6.38 -6.36 -7.23
C TYR A 22 -5.60 -7.59 -7.68
N HIS A 23 -6.30 -8.52 -8.32
CA HIS A 23 -5.69 -9.66 -8.98
C HIS A 23 -5.47 -9.36 -10.47
N ILE A 24 -4.45 -8.56 -10.78
CA ILE A 24 -4.19 -8.02 -12.13
C ILE A 24 -4.01 -9.08 -13.22
N ALA A 25 -3.63 -10.32 -12.87
CA ALA A 25 -3.59 -11.42 -13.84
C ALA A 25 -4.97 -11.86 -14.35
N GLN A 26 -6.03 -11.65 -13.55
CA GLN A 26 -7.42 -11.99 -13.88
C GLN A 26 -8.29 -10.75 -14.13
N ASP A 27 -7.88 -9.59 -13.58
CA ASP A 27 -8.54 -8.29 -13.74
C ASP A 27 -7.49 -7.21 -14.10
N PRO A 28 -6.97 -7.20 -15.34
CA PRO A 28 -5.92 -6.26 -15.76
C PRO A 28 -6.36 -4.79 -15.74
N LEU A 29 -7.67 -4.53 -15.66
CA LEU A 29 -8.24 -3.19 -15.62
C LEU A 29 -8.58 -2.73 -14.19
N GLU A 30 -8.30 -3.55 -13.18
CA GLU A 30 -8.47 -3.19 -11.75
C GLU A 30 -9.90 -2.76 -11.42
N LEU A 31 -10.90 -3.40 -12.04
CA LEU A 31 -12.31 -3.03 -11.89
C LEU A 31 -12.92 -3.53 -10.58
N LYS A 32 -12.34 -4.57 -9.96
CA LYS A 32 -12.85 -5.16 -8.73
C LYS A 32 -11.81 -5.09 -7.61
N ASN A 33 -12.02 -4.19 -6.65
CA ASN A 33 -11.29 -4.19 -5.40
C ASN A 33 -11.66 -5.43 -4.57
N LEU A 34 -10.66 -6.21 -4.16
CA LEU A 34 -10.77 -7.47 -3.42
C LEU A 34 -10.40 -7.33 -1.94
N ILE A 35 -10.21 -6.11 -1.43
CA ILE A 35 -9.70 -5.86 -0.07
C ILE A 35 -10.53 -6.55 1.02
N ASP A 36 -11.84 -6.63 0.85
CA ASP A 36 -12.78 -7.23 1.81
C ASP A 36 -13.14 -8.70 1.49
N ASP A 37 -12.58 -9.31 0.44
CA ASP A 37 -12.87 -10.69 0.09
C ASP A 37 -11.99 -11.65 0.92
N PRO A 38 -12.55 -12.39 1.89
CA PRO A 38 -11.76 -13.25 2.77
C PRO A 38 -11.03 -14.39 2.04
N LYS A 39 -11.43 -14.71 0.81
CA LYS A 39 -10.70 -15.70 -0.02
C LYS A 39 -9.30 -15.25 -0.41
N HIS A 40 -9.02 -13.95 -0.32
CA HIS A 40 -7.76 -13.34 -0.71
C HIS A 40 -6.98 -12.77 0.48
N ALA A 41 -7.34 -13.15 1.71
CA ALA A 41 -6.70 -12.67 2.93
C ALA A 41 -5.19 -12.96 2.99
N ASP A 42 -4.75 -14.14 2.53
CA ASP A 42 -3.33 -14.51 2.52
C ASP A 42 -2.53 -13.66 1.53
N ASP A 43 -3.10 -13.37 0.35
CA ASP A 43 -2.49 -12.47 -0.64
C ASP A 43 -2.40 -11.04 -0.12
N LEU A 44 -3.44 -10.57 0.58
CA LEU A 44 -3.47 -9.27 1.24
C LEU A 44 -2.37 -9.15 2.30
N ILE A 45 -2.25 -10.13 3.20
CA ILE A 45 -1.22 -10.15 4.24
C ILE A 45 0.18 -10.12 3.59
N ARG A 46 0.40 -10.97 2.59
CA ARG A 46 1.69 -11.05 1.88
C ARG A 46 2.07 -9.71 1.25
N LEU A 47 1.13 -9.00 0.65
CA LEU A 47 1.40 -7.72 -0.01
C LEU A 47 1.53 -6.56 0.97
N ARG A 48 0.77 -6.53 2.06
CA ARG A 48 0.97 -5.61 3.19
C ARG A 48 2.38 -5.72 3.76
N MET A 49 2.85 -6.95 3.98
CA MET A 49 4.23 -7.18 4.43
C MET A 49 5.28 -6.69 3.42
N ALA A 50 5.05 -6.94 2.13
CA ALA A 50 5.96 -6.47 1.08
C ALA A 50 5.98 -4.93 0.98
N TYR A 51 4.83 -4.28 1.16
CA TYR A 51 4.70 -2.84 1.24
C TYR A 51 5.50 -2.27 2.41
N ASP A 52 5.28 -2.79 3.62
CA ASP A 52 5.95 -2.32 4.83
C ASP A 52 7.46 -2.49 4.75
N TYR A 53 7.92 -3.62 4.19
CA TYR A 53 9.34 -3.85 3.94
C TYR A 53 9.93 -2.81 2.99
N GLN A 54 9.25 -2.51 1.88
CA GLN A 54 9.73 -1.52 0.92
C GLN A 54 9.71 -0.10 1.48
N LEU A 55 8.72 0.22 2.32
CA LEU A 55 8.64 1.50 3.00
C LEU A 55 9.80 1.66 4.01
N ALA A 56 10.11 0.61 4.76
CA ALA A 56 11.23 0.62 5.70
C ALA A 56 12.58 0.78 4.97
N ASP A 57 12.76 0.10 3.84
CA ASP A 57 13.93 0.29 2.98
C ASP A 57 14.02 1.73 2.50
N TRP A 58 12.94 2.31 1.96
CA TRP A 58 12.92 3.71 1.53
C TRP A 58 13.24 4.69 2.67
N GLN A 59 12.74 4.45 3.88
CA GLN A 59 13.04 5.28 5.05
C GLN A 59 14.53 5.23 5.44
N GLY A 60 15.22 4.11 5.18
CA GLY A 60 16.65 3.94 5.47
C GLY A 60 17.60 4.35 4.33
N SER A 61 17.17 4.21 3.07
CA SER A 61 18.02 4.38 1.88
C SER A 61 17.65 5.58 1.00
N GLY A 62 16.53 6.27 1.28
CA GLY A 62 16.06 7.43 0.54
C GLY A 62 16.98 8.66 0.65
N ALA A 63 16.76 9.63 -0.25
CA ALA A 63 17.52 10.88 -0.23
C ALA A 63 17.40 11.59 1.14
N PRO A 64 18.50 11.91 1.83
CA PRO A 64 18.45 12.36 3.22
C PRO A 64 18.15 13.86 3.39
N HIS A 65 18.13 14.63 2.30
CA HIS A 65 18.07 16.09 2.31
C HIS A 65 16.72 16.62 1.82
N HIS A 66 16.54 17.94 1.83
CA HIS A 66 15.36 18.65 1.30
C HIS A 66 13.99 18.15 1.81
N GLY A 67 13.95 17.54 3.00
CA GLY A 67 12.72 17.08 3.63
C GLY A 67 12.15 15.78 3.07
N TYR A 68 12.83 15.09 2.14
CA TYR A 68 12.38 13.80 1.61
C TYR A 68 12.08 12.74 2.69
N PRO A 69 12.84 12.63 3.79
CA PRO A 69 12.51 11.66 4.85
C PRO A 69 11.12 11.87 5.48
N ALA A 70 10.64 13.11 5.56
CA ALA A 70 9.31 13.41 6.10
C ALA A 70 8.18 12.92 5.18
N LEU A 71 8.41 12.88 3.86
CA LEU A 71 7.43 12.34 2.91
C LEU A 71 7.21 10.85 3.14
N ALA A 72 8.28 10.08 3.37
CA ALA A 72 8.18 8.64 3.64
C ALA A 72 7.42 8.32 4.95
N GLN A 73 7.35 9.26 5.91
CA GLN A 73 6.53 9.06 7.12
C GLN A 73 5.04 9.07 6.82
N LYS A 74 4.60 9.84 5.81
CA LYS A 74 3.20 9.91 5.40
C LYS A 74 2.67 8.58 4.85
N PHE A 75 3.53 7.65 4.45
CA PHE A 75 3.13 6.37 3.86
C PHE A 75 3.03 5.24 4.88
N LYS A 76 3.26 5.49 6.17
CA LYS A 76 3.10 4.46 7.20
C LYS A 76 1.63 4.08 7.33
N ARG A 77 1.33 2.78 7.23
CA ARG A 77 0.00 2.25 7.48
C ARG A 77 -0.36 2.38 8.96
N VAL A 78 -1.58 2.82 9.25
CA VAL A 78 -2.15 2.82 10.61
C VAL A 78 -2.68 1.42 10.91
N ASN A 79 -2.29 0.85 12.06
CA ASN A 79 -2.77 -0.44 12.56
C ASN A 79 -3.86 -0.22 13.63
#